data_AF-A0A8I0TNX4-F1
#
_entry.id   AF-A0A8I0TNX4-F1
#
_cell.length_a   1.000
_cell.length_b   1.000
_cell.length_c   1.000
_cell.angle_alpha   90.00
_cell.angle_beta   90.00
_cell.angle_gamma   90.00
#
_symmetry.space_group_name_H-M   'P 1'
#
loop_
_entity.id
_entity.type
_entity.pdbx_description
1 polymer ?
#
loop_
_entity_poly.entity_id
_entity_poly.type
_entity_poly.pdbx_seq_one_letter_code
_entity_poly.pdbx_strand_id
1 'polypeptide(L)'
;MLMPHPATLRRLVEEYESLAAHEGEQSDPQATRRTQDLAYTLCVSTGTRDIRQALEVARRQLAAAQATATAELCGKRVILSPEADSHGSRASGYAALHEQ
;
A
#
# COMPACT_ATOMS: atom_id res chain seq x y z
N MET A 1 19.00 7.51 9.55
CA MET A 1 18.20 8.31 8.60
C MET A 1 16.76 7.84 8.74
N LEU A 2 15.85 8.72 9.14
CA LEU A 2 14.45 8.40 9.42
C LEU A 2 13.73 8.22 8.08
N MET A 3 13.49 6.97 7.66
CA MET A 3 12.57 6.75 6.54
C MET A 3 11.17 7.12 7.02
N PRO A 4 10.48 8.10 6.39
CA PRO A 4 9.11 8.40 6.75
C PRO A 4 8.25 7.16 6.52
N HIS A 5 7.28 6.95 7.40
CA HIS A 5 6.31 5.88 7.20
C HIS A 5 5.66 6.04 5.81
N PRO A 6 5.53 4.97 4.99
CA PRO A 6 4.96 5.08 3.64
C PRO A 6 3.58 5.76 3.58
N ALA A 7 2.76 5.65 4.62
CA ALA A 7 1.49 6.39 4.71
C ALA A 7 1.69 7.92 4.76
N THR A 8 2.67 8.39 5.53
CA THR A 8 3.04 9.80 5.61
C THR A 8 3.61 10.28 4.27
N LEU A 9 4.49 9.49 3.64
CA LEU A 9 5.07 9.84 2.35
C LEU A 9 4.00 9.97 1.26
N ARG A 10 3.02 9.07 1.22
CA ARG A 10 1.89 9.14 0.30
C ARG A 10 1.09 10.43 0.48
N ARG A 11 0.74 10.77 1.73
CA ARG A 11 -0.01 11.99 2.04
C ARG A 11 0.74 13.25 1.61
N LEU A 12 2.06 13.32 1.81
CA LEU A 12 2.88 14.46 1.39
C LEU A 12 2.89 14.63 -0.14
N VAL A 13 2.96 13.53 -0.89
CA VAL A 13 2.87 13.57 -2.36
C VAL A 13 1.50 14.06 -2.81
N GLU A 14 0.41 13.52 -2.24
CA GLU A 14 -0.96 13.92 -2.58
C GLU A 14 -1.24 15.40 -2.27
N GLU A 15 -0.74 15.92 -1.14
CA GLU A 15 -0.88 17.34 -0.77
C GLU A 15 -0.10 18.26 -1.72
N TYR A 16 1.14 17.88 -2.08
CA TYR A 16 1.95 18.64 -3.04
C TYR A 16 1.28 18.72 -4.41
N GLU A 17 0.82 17.59 -4.95
CA GLU A 17 0.17 17.54 -6.27
C GLU A 17 -1.12 18.35 -6.31
N SER A 18 -1.91 18.30 -5.22
CA SER A 18 -3.11 19.13 -5.09
C SER A 18 -2.77 20.62 -5.11
N LEU A 19 -1.83 21.08 -4.27
CA LEU A 19 -1.46 22.50 -4.23
C LEU A 19 -0.84 22.97 -5.56
N ALA A 20 0.03 22.17 -6.16
CA ALA A 20 0.67 22.49 -7.45
C ALA A 20 -0.34 22.62 -8.59
N ALA A 21 -1.46 21.88 -8.55
CA ALA A 21 -2.52 22.03 -9.54
C ALA A 21 -3.26 23.37 -9.41
N HIS A 22 -3.41 23.90 -8.19
CA HIS A 22 -4.16 25.13 -7.92
C HIS A 22 -3.32 26.42 -8.06
N GLU A 23 -1.98 26.34 -8.02
CA GLU A 23 -1.08 27.50 -8.18
C GLU A 23 -1.27 28.25 -9.51
N GLY A 24 -1.74 27.56 -10.57
CA GLY A 24 -2.00 28.15 -11.87
C GLY A 24 -3.29 28.98 -11.95
N GLU A 25 -4.26 28.74 -11.06
CA GLU A 25 -5.59 29.36 -11.11
C GLU A 25 -5.74 30.53 -10.13
N GLN A 26 -5.11 30.45 -8.96
CA GLN A 26 -5.07 31.52 -7.97
C GLN A 26 -3.69 31.55 -7.33
N SER A 27 -2.88 32.54 -7.72
CA SER A 27 -1.54 32.74 -7.14
C SER A 27 -1.65 33.29 -5.72
N ASP A 28 -2.02 32.45 -4.77
CA ASP A 28 -2.02 32.75 -3.35
C ASP A 28 -0.61 32.57 -2.76
N PRO A 29 -0.01 33.61 -2.15
CA PRO A 29 1.36 33.56 -1.64
C PRO A 29 1.53 32.64 -0.42
N GLN A 30 0.46 32.22 0.25
CA GLN A 30 0.51 31.23 1.33
C GLN A 30 0.51 29.81 0.75
N ALA A 31 -0.31 29.54 -0.28
CA ALA A 31 -0.30 28.30 -1.05
C ALA A 31 1.10 28.07 -1.65
N THR A 32 1.68 29.11 -2.27
CA THR A 32 3.04 29.03 -2.84
C THR A 32 4.10 28.63 -1.82
N ARG A 33 4.04 29.19 -0.61
CA ARG A 33 4.96 28.83 0.47
C ARG A 33 4.75 27.39 0.94
N ARG A 34 3.49 26.94 1.06
CA ARG A 34 3.20 25.54 1.40
C ARG A 34 3.72 24.57 0.35
N THR A 35 3.52 24.86 -0.94
CA THR A 35 4.04 24.03 -2.03
C THR A 35 5.56 23.88 -1.93
N GLN A 36 6.27 24.99 -1.65
CA GLN A 36 7.73 24.97 -1.49
C GLN A 36 8.19 24.19 -0.26
N ASP A 37 7.50 24.29 0.87
CA ASP A 37 7.80 23.54 2.10
C ASP A 37 7.63 22.03 1.91
N LEU A 38 6.54 21.62 1.23
CA LEU A 38 6.31 20.22 0.87
C LEU A 38 7.36 19.72 -0.11
N ALA A 39 7.74 20.53 -1.11
CA ALA A 39 8.79 20.17 -2.05
C ALA A 39 10.14 19.96 -1.34
N TYR A 40 10.49 20.86 -0.42
CA TYR A 40 11.70 20.74 0.38
C TYR A 40 11.69 19.46 1.23
N THR A 41 10.58 19.19 1.92
CA THR A 41 10.40 17.98 2.73
C THR A 41 10.52 16.71 1.90
N LEU A 42 9.92 16.67 0.71
CA LEU A 42 10.01 15.55 -0.22
C LEU A 42 11.45 15.33 -0.70
N CYS A 43 12.16 16.40 -1.09
CA CYS A 43 13.57 16.33 -1.49
C CYS A 43 14.45 15.76 -0.37
N VAL A 44 14.32 16.26 0.86
CA VAL A 44 15.09 15.78 2.01
C VAL A 44 14.75 14.32 2.34
N SER A 45 13.46 13.97 2.35
CA SER A 45 12.99 12.62 2.70
C SER A 45 13.40 11.56 1.67
N THR A 46 13.53 11.97 0.41
CA THR A 46 13.92 11.09 -0.70
C THR A 46 15.42 11.13 -0.99
N GLY A 47 16.17 12.04 -0.36
CA GLY A 47 17.59 12.25 -0.61
C GLY A 47 17.89 12.84 -1.99
N THR A 48 16.96 13.60 -2.57
CA THR A 48 17.08 14.20 -3.90
C THR A 48 17.20 15.74 -3.82
N ARG A 49 17.55 16.38 -4.95
CA ARG A 49 17.72 17.84 -5.05
C ARG A 49 16.69 18.52 -5.95
N ASP A 50 15.85 17.75 -6.64
CA ASP A 50 14.84 18.23 -7.58
C ASP A 50 13.51 17.58 -7.25
N ILE A 51 12.43 18.36 -7.26
CA ILE A 51 11.10 17.90 -6.86
C ILE A 51 10.55 16.82 -7.79
N ARG A 52 10.84 16.86 -9.10
CA ARG A 52 10.38 15.81 -10.03
C ARG A 52 11.09 14.50 -9.73
N GLN A 53 12.39 14.55 -9.46
CA GLN A 53 13.15 13.38 -9.01
C GLN A 53 12.64 12.86 -7.66
N ALA A 54 12.32 13.76 -6.71
CA ALA A 54 11.74 13.40 -5.42
C ALA A 54 10.42 12.63 -5.60
N LEU A 55 9.53 13.10 -6.46
CA LEU A 55 8.25 12.44 -6.75
C LEU A 55 8.45 11.06 -7.39
N GLU A 56 9.36 10.93 -8.35
CA GLU A 56 9.69 9.62 -8.94
C GLU A 56 10.21 8.63 -7.89
N VAL A 57 11.15 9.06 -7.05
CA VAL A 57 11.70 8.23 -5.97
C VAL A 57 10.61 7.87 -4.96
N ALA A 58 9.78 8.82 -4.54
CA ALA A 58 8.68 8.59 -3.62
C ALA A 58 7.68 7.56 -4.17
N ARG A 59 7.28 7.68 -5.44
CA ARG A 59 6.38 6.71 -6.10
C ARG A 59 6.99 5.31 -6.14
N ARG A 60 8.29 5.18 -6.44
CA ARG A 60 8.99 3.88 -6.40
C ARG A 60 9.04 3.29 -4.99
N GLN A 61 9.31 4.10 -3.97
CA GLN A 61 9.31 3.66 -2.57
C GLN A 61 7.91 3.19 -2.11
N LEU A 62 6.85 3.92 -2.50
CA LEU A 62 5.47 3.52 -2.22
C LEU A 62 5.07 2.23 -2.92
N ALA A 63 5.51 2.01 -4.16
CA ALA A 63 5.29 0.76 -4.88
C ALA A 63 6.02 -0.42 -4.21
N ALA A 64 7.27 -0.21 -3.79
CA ALA A 64 8.05 -1.23 -3.07
C ALA A 64 7.42 -1.57 -1.71
N ALA A 65 6.96 -0.58 -0.95
CA ALA A 65 6.29 -0.79 0.33
C ALA A 65 4.97 -1.58 0.18
N GLN A 66 4.19 -1.31 -0.88
CA GLN A 66 2.99 -2.09 -1.20
C GLN A 66 3.33 -3.53 -1.61
N ALA A 67 4.40 -3.75 -2.36
CA ALA A 67 4.86 -5.09 -2.72
C ALA A 67 5.27 -5.90 -1.48
N THR A 68 5.98 -5.28 -0.53
CA THR A 68 6.32 -5.94 0.74
C THR A 68 5.06 -6.28 1.54
N ALA A 69 4.13 -5.32 1.71
CA ALA A 69 2.90 -5.56 2.47
C ALA A 69 2.03 -6.66 1.86
N THR A 70 1.93 -6.72 0.52
CA THR A 70 1.20 -7.77 -0.19
C THR A 70 1.90 -9.13 -0.09
N ALA A 71 3.23 -9.18 -0.16
CA ALA A 71 4.00 -10.39 0.07
C ALA A 71 3.82 -10.92 1.50
N GLU A 72 3.84 -10.06 2.51
CA GLU A 72 3.59 -10.43 3.91
C GLU A 72 2.17 -10.99 4.13
N LEU A 73 1.16 -10.40 3.47
CA LEU A 73 -0.22 -10.89 3.51
C LEU A 73 -0.38 -12.26 2.82
N CYS A 74 0.29 -12.47 1.68
CA CYS A 74 0.28 -13.75 0.97
C CYS A 74 1.00 -14.85 1.78
N GLY A 75 2.14 -14.52 2.40
CA GLY A 75 2.88 -15.44 3.26
C GLY A 75 2.12 -15.81 4.54
N LYS A 76 1.41 -14.85 5.16
CA LYS A 76 0.56 -15.12 6.33
C LYS A 76 -0.66 -15.98 6.01
N ARG A 77 -1.22 -15.89 4.80
CA ARG A 77 -2.37 -16.72 4.40
C ARG A 77 -2.03 -18.20 4.28
N VAL A 78 -0.78 -18.56 3.97
CA VAL A 78 -0.32 -19.96 3.95
C VAL A 78 -0.29 -20.60 5.34
N ILE A 79 -0.11 -19.81 6.41
CA ILE A 79 0.03 -20.34 7.77
C ILE A 79 -1.32 -20.42 8.53
N LEU A 80 -2.36 -19.70 8.10
CA LEU A 80 -3.66 -19.62 8.80
C LEU A 80 -4.77 -20.48 8.15
N SER A 81 -4.45 -21.48 7.33
CA SER A 81 -5.47 -22.44 6.87
C SER A 81 -4.91 -23.85 6.75
N PRO A 82 -5.34 -24.74 7.65
CA PRO A 82 -5.75 -26.06 7.19
C PRO A 82 -7.00 -26.55 7.91
N GLU A 83 -8.18 -26.04 7.58
CA GLU A 83 -9.43 -26.77 7.83
C GLU A 83 -10.57 -26.25 6.96
N ALA A 84 -10.57 -26.71 5.71
CA ALA A 84 -11.79 -26.77 4.92
C ALA A 84 -11.88 -28.18 4.31
N ASP A 85 -12.57 -29.02 5.08
CA ASP A 85 -13.45 -30.09 4.60
C ASP A 85 -12.80 -31.22 3.78
N SER A 86 -12.20 -32.18 4.49
CA SER A 86 -12.04 -33.52 3.94
C SER A 86 -13.41 -34.20 3.88
N HIS A 87 -13.91 -34.30 2.65
CA HIS A 87 -14.95 -35.19 2.17
C HIS A 87 -14.98 -36.54 2.90
N GLY A 88 -15.86 -36.66 3.89
CA GLY A 88 -16.26 -37.93 4.49
C GLY A 88 -17.55 -38.45 3.83
N SER A 89 -17.47 -38.85 2.56
CA SER A 89 -18.58 -39.55 1.89
C SER A 89 -18.73 -40.96 2.50
N ARG A 90 -19.43 -41.06 3.62
CA ARG A 90 -19.93 -42.35 4.14
C ARG A 90 -21.23 -42.64 3.41
N ALA A 91 -21.14 -43.58 2.46
CA ALA A 91 -22.29 -44.25 1.88
C ALA A 91 -23.20 -44.77 3.00
N SER A 92 -24.36 -44.12 3.13
CA SER A 92 -25.50 -44.60 3.90
C SER A 92 -26.43 -45.32 2.92
N GLY A 93 -26.70 -46.59 3.16
CA GLY A 93 -27.60 -47.40 2.34
C GLY A 93 -27.74 -48.83 2.86
N TYR A 94 -28.74 -49.02 3.71
CA TYR A 94 -29.20 -50.29 4.28
C TYR A 94 -29.67 -51.32 3.23
N ALA A 95 -29.64 -52.61 3.61
CA ALA A 95 -30.51 -53.76 3.23
C ALA A 95 -29.64 -55.01 2.92
N ALA A 96 -29.92 -56.24 3.35
CA ALA A 96 -30.99 -56.83 4.12
C ALA A 96 -30.53 -58.25 4.56
N LEU A 97 -31.20 -58.75 5.60
CA LEU A 97 -31.34 -60.12 6.10
C LEU A 97 -30.96 -61.26 5.13
N HIS A 98 -30.29 -62.30 5.64
CA HIS A 98 -30.80 -63.68 5.58
C HIS A 98 -29.99 -64.60 6.50
N GLU A 99 -30.71 -65.26 7.41
CA GLU A 99 -30.27 -66.33 8.31
C GLU A 99 -29.94 -67.62 7.55
N GLN A 100 -28.88 -68.33 7.94
CA GLN A 100 -28.91 -69.65 8.62
C GLN A 100 -27.48 -70.18 8.84
#